data_AF-A0A1F1UX46-F1
#
_entry.id   AF-A0A1F1UX46-F1
#
_cell.length_a   1.000
_cell.length_b   1.000
_cell.length_c   1.000
_cell.angle_alpha   90.00
_cell.angle_beta   90.00
_cell.angle_gamma   90.00
#
_symmetry.space_group_name_H-M   'P 1'
#
loop_
_entity.id
_entity.type
_entity.pdbx_description
1 polymer ?
#
loop_
_entity_poly.entity_id
_entity_poly.type
_entity_poly.pdbx_seq_one_letter_code
_entity_poly.pdbx_strand_id
1 'polypeptide(L)'
;MIEGICQRRKWRRKASKGERIPWDSADKAVVRDPEHAKARLLCAQCPALEACEAYLADKERAGVSVAGVVAGRYCDLAAARASLLPPKVLPRPEVAEQQSHCRGCGALMWPQCTPPDRVAASAAPQHKGEGLCENCYPHLSRTNRNNR
;
A
#
# COMPACT_ATOMS: atom_id res chain seq x y z
N MET A 1 6.22 -3.14 21.77
CA MET A 1 5.96 -2.58 20.42
C MET A 1 7.04 -3.10 19.47
N ILE A 2 6.65 -3.71 18.36
CA ILE A 2 7.60 -4.16 17.33
C ILE A 2 8.03 -2.93 16.51
N GLU A 3 9.33 -2.65 16.45
CA GLU A 3 9.86 -1.50 15.69
C GLU A 3 9.85 -1.79 14.18
N GLY A 4 9.30 -0.86 13.39
CA GLY A 4 9.32 -0.94 11.92
C GLY A 4 10.71 -0.70 11.34
N ILE A 5 11.01 -1.28 10.16
CA ILE A 5 12.30 -1.04 9.48
C ILE A 5 12.49 0.45 9.18
N CYS A 6 11.44 1.15 8.76
CA CYS A 6 11.43 2.60 8.53
C CYS A 6 11.71 3.41 9.82
N GLN A 7 11.44 2.85 11.00
CA GLN A 7 11.64 3.49 12.29
C GLN A 7 13.04 3.27 12.86
N ARG A 8 13.88 2.39 12.29
CA ARG A 8 15.23 2.14 12.82
C ARG A 8 16.03 3.44 12.92
N ARG A 9 16.91 3.54 13.93
CA ARG A 9 17.72 4.73 14.26
C ARG A 9 18.37 5.42 13.05
N LYS A 10 18.88 4.64 12.09
CA LYS A 10 19.52 5.18 10.88
C LYS A 10 18.57 6.01 10.03
N TRP A 11 17.30 5.63 9.92
CA TRP A 11 16.29 6.32 9.13
C TRP A 11 15.69 7.50 9.88
N ARG A 12 15.40 7.34 11.18
CA ARG A 12 14.96 8.47 12.04
C ARG A 12 15.96 9.63 12.00
N ARG A 13 17.26 9.33 12.06
CA ARG A 13 18.33 10.35 11.96
C ARG A 13 18.35 11.08 10.62
N LYS A 14 18.07 10.37 9.53
CA LYS A 14 17.97 10.98 8.19
C LYS A 14 16.76 11.90 8.12
N ALA A 15 15.59 11.40 8.51
CA ALA A 15 14.37 12.18 8.55
C ALA A 15 14.49 13.44 9.43
N SER A 16 15.10 13.33 10.62
CA SER A 16 15.30 14.48 11.52
C SER A 16 16.24 15.55 10.96
N LYS A 17 17.09 15.19 10.00
CA LYS A 17 17.97 16.12 9.29
C LYS A 17 17.34 16.70 8.03
N GLY A 18 16.08 16.35 7.73
CA GLY A 18 15.42 16.68 6.47
C GLY A 18 16.00 15.92 5.27
N GLU A 19 16.79 14.87 5.49
CA GLU A 19 17.27 14.02 4.41
C GLU A 19 16.14 13.14 3.87
N ARG A 20 16.13 12.94 2.55
CA ARG A 20 15.16 12.05 1.89
C ARG A 20 15.28 10.62 2.40
N ILE A 21 14.14 10.03 2.74
CA ILE A 21 14.04 8.61 3.08
C ILE A 21 13.19 7.86 2.05
N PRO A 22 13.42 6.55 1.83
CA PRO A 22 12.75 5.78 0.78
C PRO A 22 11.23 5.67 0.88
N TRP A 23 10.63 5.96 2.05
CA TRP A 23 9.19 5.74 2.30
C TRP A 23 8.32 6.97 2.04
N ASP A 24 8.91 8.17 1.98
CA ASP A 24 8.17 9.44 1.92
C ASP A 24 7.97 9.91 0.47
N SER A 25 6.91 10.69 0.23
CA SER A 25 6.55 11.26 -1.08
C SER A 25 6.71 12.79 -1.17
N ALA A 26 7.63 13.38 -0.41
CA ALA A 26 7.69 14.83 -0.15
C ALA A 26 7.72 15.79 -1.38
N ASP A 27 7.99 15.31 -2.60
CA ASP A 27 7.98 16.09 -3.85
C ASP A 27 7.20 15.36 -4.95
N LYS A 28 6.15 16.02 -5.48
CA LYS A 28 5.27 15.53 -6.55
C LYS A 28 5.93 15.50 -7.94
N ALA A 29 7.12 16.09 -8.10
CA ALA A 29 7.73 16.37 -9.40
C ALA A 29 8.77 15.33 -9.88
N VAL A 30 9.07 14.29 -9.09
CA VAL A 30 10.16 13.36 -9.39
C VAL A 30 9.65 11.92 -9.45
N VAL A 31 10.08 11.18 -10.46
CA VAL A 31 9.85 9.73 -10.59
C VAL A 31 10.58 9.01 -9.44
N ARG A 32 9.81 8.50 -8.46
CA ARG A 32 10.31 7.86 -7.22
C ARG A 32 10.38 6.33 -7.27
N ASP A 33 10.07 5.74 -8.42
CA ASP A 33 9.95 4.29 -8.57
C ASP A 33 11.12 3.47 -8.01
N PRO A 34 12.41 3.83 -8.17
CA PRO A 34 13.49 3.03 -7.59
C PRO A 34 13.58 3.11 -6.06
N GLU A 35 13.32 4.27 -5.46
CA GLU A 35 13.34 4.46 -4.00
C GLU A 35 12.15 3.76 -3.34
N HIS A 36 10.97 3.91 -3.93
CA HIS A 36 9.77 3.24 -3.47
C HIS A 36 9.81 1.74 -3.72
N ALA A 37 10.45 1.26 -4.80
CA ALA A 37 10.73 -0.16 -4.98
C ALA A 37 11.57 -0.69 -3.80
N LYS A 38 12.63 0.03 -3.41
CA LYS A 38 13.44 -0.32 -2.24
C LYS A 38 12.63 -0.32 -0.95
N ALA A 39 11.82 0.71 -0.71
CA ALA A 39 10.97 0.78 0.48
C ALA A 39 9.97 -0.37 0.54
N ARG A 40 9.34 -0.72 -0.59
CA ARG A 40 8.38 -1.84 -0.68
C ARG A 40 9.04 -3.18 -0.36
N LEU A 41 10.24 -3.42 -0.88
CA LEU A 41 11.04 -4.61 -0.56
C LEU A 41 11.41 -4.68 0.92
N LEU A 42 11.88 -3.58 1.50
CA LEU A 42 12.23 -3.52 2.91
C LEU A 42 11.01 -3.72 3.81
N CYS A 43 9.87 -3.13 3.49
CA CYS A 43 8.64 -3.31 4.25
C CYS A 43 8.13 -4.76 4.20
N ALA A 44 8.23 -5.45 3.06
CA ALA A 44 7.82 -6.84 2.94
C ALA A 44 8.58 -7.78 3.89
N GLN A 45 9.79 -7.39 4.32
CA GLN A 45 10.61 -8.14 5.28
C GLN A 45 10.48 -7.60 6.72
N CYS A 46 9.63 -6.60 6.94
CA CYS A 46 9.54 -5.92 8.21
C CYS A 46 8.76 -6.77 9.24
N PRO A 47 9.26 -6.92 10.48
CA PRO A 47 8.52 -7.64 11.52
C PRO A 47 7.20 -6.94 11.87
N ALA A 48 7.12 -5.62 11.70
CA ALA A 48 5.91 -4.83 11.94
C ALA A 48 4.92 -4.80 10.76
N LEU A 49 5.12 -5.60 9.70
CA LEU A 49 4.30 -5.54 8.48
C LEU A 49 2.80 -5.65 8.76
N GLU A 50 2.39 -6.58 9.62
CA GLU A 50 0.98 -6.80 9.96
C GLU A 50 0.36 -5.58 10.66
N ALA A 51 1.08 -4.98 11.61
CA ALA A 51 0.66 -3.75 12.27
C ALA A 51 0.59 -2.57 11.27
N CYS A 52 1.51 -2.52 10.30
CA CYS A 52 1.47 -1.52 9.24
C CYS A 52 0.29 -1.72 8.28
N GLU A 53 -0.06 -2.97 7.92
CA GLU A 53 -1.24 -3.27 7.12
C GLU A 53 -2.52 -2.87 7.85
N ALA A 54 -2.65 -3.19 9.14
CA ALA A 54 -3.79 -2.80 9.96
C ALA A 54 -3.94 -1.26 10.01
N TYR A 55 -2.83 -0.56 10.28
CA TYR A 55 -2.81 0.91 10.26
C TYR A 55 -3.26 1.47 8.91
N LEU A 56 -2.74 0.92 7.80
CA LEU A 56 -3.05 1.42 6.47
C LEU A 56 -4.53 1.15 6.11
N ALA A 57 -5.03 -0.04 6.42
CA ALA A 57 -6.43 -0.40 6.24
C ALA A 57 -7.38 0.50 7.04
N ASP A 58 -7.01 0.87 8.28
CA ASP A 58 -7.82 1.80 9.08
C ASP A 58 -7.85 3.21 8.47
N LYS A 59 -6.72 3.68 7.92
CA LYS A 59 -6.68 4.95 7.19
C LYS A 59 -7.53 4.91 5.92
N GLU A 60 -7.45 3.83 5.16
CA GLU A 60 -8.26 3.60 3.96
C GLU A 60 -9.76 3.57 4.29
N ARG A 61 -10.16 2.87 5.36
CA ARG A 61 -11.55 2.85 5.83
C ARG A 61 -12.04 4.23 6.27
N ALA A 62 -11.15 5.03 6.85
CA ALA A 62 -11.44 6.41 7.24
C ALA A 62 -11.42 7.40 6.05
N GLY A 63 -11.17 6.94 4.82
CA GLY A 63 -11.06 7.81 3.64
C GLY A 63 -9.79 8.67 3.63
N VAL A 64 -8.79 8.34 4.45
CA VAL A 64 -7.54 9.09 4.59
C VAL A 64 -6.47 8.45 3.71
N SER A 65 -6.08 9.16 2.66
CA SER A 65 -4.93 8.76 1.84
C SER A 65 -3.63 8.92 2.63
N VAL A 66 -2.78 7.89 2.56
CA VAL A 66 -1.42 7.95 3.09
C VAL A 66 -0.47 8.06 1.90
N ALA A 67 0.36 9.11 1.91
CA ALA A 67 1.38 9.29 0.87
C ALA A 67 2.57 8.37 1.12
N GLY A 68 3.18 7.87 0.03
CA GLY A 68 4.37 7.05 0.09
C GLY A 68 4.10 5.58 0.36
N VAL A 69 5.13 4.87 0.83
CA VAL A 69 5.08 3.42 1.02
C VAL A 69 4.79 3.10 2.48
N VAL A 70 3.71 2.37 2.72
CA VAL A 70 3.39 1.78 4.02
C VAL A 70 3.00 0.32 3.81
N ALA A 71 3.39 -0.55 4.74
CA ALA A 71 3.12 -1.97 4.64
C ALA A 71 3.61 -2.63 3.32
N GLY A 72 4.61 -2.02 2.68
CA GLY A 72 5.19 -2.55 1.45
C GLY A 72 4.33 -2.36 0.21
N ARG A 73 3.31 -1.51 0.28
CA ARG A 73 2.43 -1.11 -0.82
C ARG A 73 2.16 0.39 -0.78
N TYR A 74 1.51 0.89 -1.81
CA TYR A 74 0.87 2.21 -1.76
C TYR A 74 -0.52 2.10 -1.12
N CYS A 75 -1.09 3.24 -0.75
CA CYS A 75 -2.48 3.31 -0.32
C CYS A 75 -3.41 3.00 -1.51
N ASP A 76 -4.54 2.33 -1.25
CA ASP A 76 -5.54 2.05 -2.28
C ASP A 76 -6.32 3.32 -2.68
N LEU A 77 -6.33 4.34 -1.82
CA LEU A 77 -6.94 5.63 -2.08
C LEU A 77 -5.99 6.55 -2.84
N ALA A 78 -6.51 7.22 -3.87
CA ALA A 78 -5.81 8.29 -4.56
C ALA A 78 -5.71 9.54 -3.68
N ALA A 79 -4.52 10.14 -3.57
CA ALA A 79 -4.28 11.36 -2.77
C ALA A 79 -5.18 12.54 -3.18
N ALA A 80 -5.58 12.63 -4.46
CA ALA A 80 -6.46 13.69 -4.98
C ALA A 80 -7.96 13.43 -4.73
N ARG A 81 -8.34 12.22 -4.31
CA ARG A 81 -9.74 11.78 -4.17
C ARG A 81 -9.96 11.09 -2.84
N ALA A 82 -9.64 11.78 -1.75
CA ALA A 82 -10.17 11.48 -0.41
C ALA A 82 -11.68 11.77 -0.38
N SER A 83 -12.44 11.10 -1.23
CA SER A 83 -13.90 11.17 -1.23
C SER A 83 -14.37 10.23 -0.13
N LEU A 84 -15.24 10.73 0.76
CA LEU A 84 -15.86 9.96 1.85
C LEU A 84 -16.74 8.81 1.34
N LEU A 85 -16.96 8.72 0.02
CA LEU A 85 -17.75 7.70 -0.63
C LEU A 85 -16.85 6.67 -1.32
N PRO A 86 -17.06 5.36 -1.09
CA PRO A 86 -16.30 4.32 -1.78
C PRO A 86 -16.54 4.38 -3.30
N PRO A 87 -15.54 3.98 -4.09
CA PRO A 87 -15.60 4.15 -5.53
C PRO A 87 -16.64 3.20 -6.15
N LYS A 88 -17.53 3.74 -7.00
CA LYS A 88 -18.51 2.98 -7.79
C LYS A 88 -17.91 2.36 -9.06
N VAL A 89 -16.60 2.52 -9.28
CA VAL A 89 -15.87 2.03 -10.45
C VAL A 89 -14.48 1.64 -9.97
N LEU A 90 -13.84 0.66 -10.61
CA LEU A 90 -12.46 0.31 -10.29
C LEU A 90 -11.54 1.55 -10.33
N PRO A 91 -10.62 1.68 -9.35
CA PRO A 91 -9.68 2.77 -9.34
C PRO A 91 -8.84 2.74 -10.62
N ARG A 92 -8.96 3.79 -11.43
CA ARG A 92 -8.03 4.02 -12.53
C ARG A 92 -6.70 4.50 -11.93
N PRO A 93 -5.54 4.08 -12.47
CA PRO A 93 -4.25 4.60 -12.08
C PRO A 93 -4.12 6.06 -12.54
N GLU A 94 -4.81 6.98 -11.87
CA GLU A 94 -4.75 8.41 -12.13
C GLU A 94 -3.55 9.06 -11.42
N VAL A 95 -2.96 8.33 -10.46
CA VAL A 95 -1.84 8.79 -9.62
C VAL A 95 -0.79 7.70 -9.50
N ALA A 96 0.49 8.09 -9.60
CA ALA A 96 1.63 7.17 -9.58
C ALA A 96 1.77 6.37 -8.26
N GLU A 97 1.19 6.87 -7.17
CA GLU A 97 1.33 6.32 -5.81
C GLU A 97 -0.01 5.79 -5.28
N GLN A 98 -0.76 5.09 -6.13
CA GLN A 98 -1.98 4.39 -5.76
C GLN A 98 -1.83 2.89 -6.01
N GLN A 99 -2.22 2.07 -5.03
CA GLN A 99 -2.30 0.63 -5.19
C GLN A 99 -3.62 0.27 -5.88
N SER A 100 -3.56 0.04 -7.18
CA SER A 100 -4.73 -0.33 -8.01
C SER A 100 -4.64 -1.71 -8.64
N HIS A 101 -3.44 -2.27 -8.75
CA HIS A 101 -3.19 -3.56 -9.41
C HIS A 101 -2.59 -4.57 -8.46
N CYS A 102 -2.90 -5.85 -8.64
CA CYS A 102 -2.29 -6.94 -7.91
C CYS A 102 -0.80 -7.03 -8.26
N ARG A 103 0.07 -7.11 -7.24
CA ARG A 103 1.52 -7.27 -7.43
C ARG A 103 1.92 -8.66 -7.93
N GLY A 104 1.04 -9.66 -7.78
CA GLY A 104 1.27 -11.02 -8.24
C GLY A 104 0.88 -11.23 -9.70
N CYS A 105 -0.38 -10.94 -10.04
CA CYS A 105 -0.94 -11.22 -11.36
C CYS A 105 -1.17 -9.98 -12.24
N GLY A 106 -0.96 -8.76 -11.72
CA GLY A 106 -1.17 -7.53 -12.46
C GLY A 106 -2.64 -7.16 -12.71
N ALA A 107 -3.63 -7.90 -12.19
CA ALA A 107 -5.03 -7.56 -12.37
C ALA A 107 -5.42 -6.27 -11.61
N LEU A 108 -6.30 -5.45 -12.17
CA LEU A 108 -6.97 -4.36 -11.43
C LEU A 108 -7.77 -4.94 -10.26
N MET A 109 -7.74 -4.28 -9.11
CA MET A 109 -8.37 -4.76 -7.88
C MET A 109 -9.31 -3.71 -7.27
N TRP A 110 -10.31 -4.21 -6.54
CA TRP A 110 -11.06 -3.39 -5.60
C TRP A 110 -10.21 -3.07 -4.36
N PRO A 111 -10.24 -1.83 -3.84
CA PRO A 111 -9.57 -1.45 -2.59
C PRO A 111 -9.97 -2.35 -1.42
N GLN A 112 -9.02 -2.65 -0.53
CA GLN A 112 -9.15 -3.64 0.55
C GLN A 112 -10.40 -3.44 1.42
N CYS A 113 -10.74 -2.18 1.71
CA CYS A 113 -11.85 -1.82 2.57
C CYS A 113 -13.16 -1.50 1.80
N THR A 114 -13.24 -1.82 0.50
CA THR A 114 -14.49 -1.63 -0.27
C THR A 114 -15.50 -2.71 0.14
N PRO A 115 -16.69 -2.32 0.62
CA PRO A 115 -17.74 -3.28 0.97
C PRO A 115 -18.21 -4.06 -0.28
N PRO A 116 -18.49 -5.38 -0.18
CA PRO A 116 -18.94 -6.19 -1.33
C PRO A 116 -20.23 -5.70 -1.98
N ASP A 117 -21.15 -5.12 -1.19
CA ASP A 117 -22.40 -4.50 -1.65
C ASP A 117 -22.17 -3.20 -2.44
N ARG A 118 -20.96 -2.64 -2.34
CA ARG A 118 -20.52 -1.42 -3.04
C ARG A 118 -19.52 -1.71 -4.17
N VAL A 119 -19.14 -2.97 -4.35
CA VAL A 119 -18.40 -3.45 -5.53
C VAL A 119 -19.36 -3.37 -6.72
N ALA A 120 -19.21 -2.33 -7.53
CA ALA A 120 -20.14 -1.99 -8.60
C ALA A 120 -19.70 -2.57 -9.95
N ALA A 121 -20.66 -3.20 -10.64
CA ALA A 121 -20.78 -3.52 -12.08
C ALA A 121 -19.67 -4.32 -12.80
N SER A 122 -18.39 -4.15 -12.48
CA SER A 122 -17.28 -4.81 -13.17
C SER A 122 -16.60 -5.86 -12.29
N ALA A 123 -16.53 -7.09 -12.79
CA ALA A 123 -15.84 -8.20 -12.14
C ALA A 123 -14.34 -7.90 -12.00
N ALA A 124 -13.86 -7.83 -10.77
CA ALA A 124 -12.45 -7.68 -10.42
C ALA A 124 -12.21 -8.29 -9.04
N PRO A 125 -11.01 -8.83 -8.79
CA PRO A 125 -10.71 -9.46 -7.52
C PRO A 125 -10.53 -8.43 -6.40
N GLN A 126 -10.85 -8.85 -5.18
CA GLN A 126 -10.73 -8.01 -3.98
C GLN A 126 -9.27 -7.97 -3.47
N HIS A 127 -8.77 -6.80 -3.10
CA HIS A 127 -7.48 -6.66 -2.41
C HIS A 127 -7.56 -7.24 -0.99
N LYS A 128 -6.57 -8.07 -0.60
CA LYS A 128 -6.51 -8.74 0.73
C LYS A 128 -5.36 -8.28 1.63
N GLY A 129 -4.48 -7.41 1.15
CA GLY A 129 -3.28 -6.93 1.86
C GLY A 129 -2.00 -7.21 1.08
N GLU A 130 -0.89 -6.58 1.49
CA GLU A 130 0.43 -6.65 0.85
C GLU A 130 0.46 -6.22 -0.64
N GLY A 131 -0.63 -5.66 -1.16
CA GLY A 131 -0.82 -5.37 -2.58
C GLY A 131 -1.25 -6.59 -3.41
N LEU A 132 -1.84 -7.61 -2.78
CA LEU A 132 -2.21 -8.88 -3.43
C LEU A 132 -3.72 -9.10 -3.45
N CYS A 133 -4.23 -9.55 -4.60
CA CYS A 133 -5.63 -9.92 -4.75
C CYS A 133 -5.95 -11.23 -4.00
N GLU A 134 -7.23 -11.51 -3.82
CA GLU A 134 -7.71 -12.73 -3.15
C GLU A 134 -7.23 -14.04 -3.76
N ASN A 135 -6.91 -14.07 -5.06
CA ASN A 135 -6.34 -15.24 -5.72
C ASN A 135 -4.83 -15.37 -5.47
N CYS A 136 -4.11 -14.26 -5.36
CA CYS A 136 -2.65 -14.27 -5.18
C CYS A 136 -2.22 -14.32 -3.72
N TYR A 137 -3.00 -13.71 -2.81
CA TYR A 137 -2.67 -13.60 -1.39
C TYR A 137 -2.40 -14.96 -0.71
N PRO A 138 -3.21 -16.03 -0.96
CA PRO A 138 -2.95 -17.35 -0.37
C PRO A 138 -1.64 -18.00 -0.81
N HIS A 139 -1.01 -17.55 -1.90
CA HIS A 139 0.20 -18.19 -2.43
C HIS A 139 1.43 -17.28 -2.35
N LEU A 140 1.22 -15.96 -2.34
CA LEU A 140 2.27 -14.96 -2.45
C LEU A 140 2.32 -14.01 -1.25
N SER A 141 1.48 -14.13 -0.24
CA SER A 141 1.65 -13.35 1.00
C SER A 141 2.98 -13.69 1.67
N ARG A 142 3.52 -12.79 2.50
CA ARG A 142 4.75 -13.03 3.26
C ARG A 142 4.64 -14.32 4.08
N THR A 143 3.49 -14.53 4.73
CA THR A 143 3.24 -15.71 5.56
C THR A 143 3.35 -17.00 4.77
N ASN A 144 2.91 -17.02 3.50
CA ASN A 144 2.91 -18.22 2.67
C ASN A 144 4.19 -18.37 1.82
N ARG A 145 4.98 -17.31 1.64
CA ARG A 145 6.31 -17.36 1.01
C ARG A 145 7.37 -18.06 1.87
N ASN A 146 7.27 -17.96 3.19
CA ASN A 146 8.24 -18.59 4.10
C ASN A 146 8.01 -20.09 4.31
N ASN A 147 6.92 -20.66 3.78
CA ASN A 147 6.58 -22.08 3.85
C ASN A 147 6.90 -22.86 2.54
N ARG A 148 7.74 -22.29 1.66
CA ARG A 148 8.26 -22.95 0.45
C ARG A 148 9.78 -23.00 0.52
#